data_AF-A0A9E5MXR3-F1
#
_entry.id   AF-A0A9E5MXR3-F1
#
_cell.length_a   1.000
_cell.length_b   1.000
_cell.length_c   1.000
_cell.angle_alpha   90.00
_cell.angle_beta   90.00
_cell.angle_gamma   90.00
#
_symmetry.space_group_name_H-M   'P 1'
#
loop_
_entity.id
_entity.type
_entity.pdbx_description
1 polymer ?
#
loop_
_entity_poly.entity_id
_entity_poly.type
_entity_poly.pdbx_seq_one_letter_code
_entity_poly.pdbx_strand_id
1 'polypeptide(L)'
;YRTDDPRPPGQDFIVLTPENVNSTFSADQTNYAAYGEQVFEFARWDLRAGMRFDRDGFAEESLLSPRLAANYRFSPVLRLSAAAGIFYQSPRYLDRAANAD
;
A
#
# COMPACT_ATOMS: atom_id res chain seq x y z
N TYR A 1 32.25 23.71 -9.11
CA TYR A 1 31.79 23.80 -7.72
C TYR A 1 30.37 23.28 -7.71
N ARG A 2 30.08 22.19 -6.98
CA ARG A 2 28.69 21.74 -6.79
C ARG A 2 28.06 22.63 -5.73
N THR A 3 26.88 23.17 -6.02
CA THR A 3 26.19 24.20 -5.22
C THR A 3 25.71 23.68 -3.86
N ASP A 4 25.83 22.38 -3.64
CA ASP A 4 25.32 21.56 -2.57
C ASP A 4 26.44 20.85 -1.79
N ASP A 5 27.68 21.34 -1.86
CA ASP A 5 28.81 20.81 -1.07
C ASP A 5 28.62 21.13 0.44
N PRO A 6 28.41 20.11 1.31
CA PRO A 6 28.12 20.31 2.72
C PRO A 6 29.37 20.59 3.56
N ARG A 7 30.57 20.62 2.96
CA ARG A 7 31.83 20.78 3.69
C ARG A 7 32.10 22.25 4.05
N PRO A 8 32.55 22.55 5.29
CA PRO A 8 33.07 23.86 5.64
C PRO A 8 34.25 24.28 4.74
N PRO A 9 34.47 25.60 4.51
CA PRO A 9 35.58 26.08 3.69
C PRO A 9 36.94 25.60 4.22
N GLY A 10 37.77 25.03 3.34
CA GLY A 10 39.12 24.55 3.69
C GLY A 10 39.18 23.12 4.23
N GLN A 11 38.07 22.39 4.24
CA GLN A 11 38.00 21.01 4.69
C GLN A 11 37.95 20.02 3.51
N ASP A 12 38.93 19.12 3.44
CA ASP A 12 39.05 18.15 2.34
C ASP A 12 38.26 16.85 2.56
N PHE A 13 37.77 16.61 3.78
CA PHE A 13 37.08 15.37 4.18
C PHE A 13 35.71 15.65 4.81
N ILE A 14 34.76 14.73 4.64
CA ILE A 14 33.45 14.81 5.32
C ILE A 14 33.58 14.12 6.68
N VAL A 15 33.20 14.81 7.75
CA VAL A 15 33.09 14.22 9.10
C VAL A 15 31.66 13.75 9.28
N LEU A 16 31.47 12.45 9.35
CA LEU A 16 30.20 11.84 9.73
C LEU A 16 30.12 11.80 11.26
N THR A 17 29.38 12.72 11.86
CA THR A 17 29.09 12.69 13.31
C THR A 17 27.98 11.68 13.59
N PRO A 18 27.89 11.12 14.81
CA PRO A 18 26.81 10.21 15.18
C PRO A 18 25.42 10.75 14.86
N GLU A 19 25.16 12.05 15.07
CA GLU A 19 23.87 12.65 14.67
C GLU A 19 23.61 12.63 13.15
N ASN A 20 24.65 12.51 12.32
CA ASN A 20 24.55 12.43 10.85
C ASN A 20 24.47 10.98 10.31
N VAL A 21 24.65 9.97 11.17
CA VAL A 21 24.58 8.55 10.78
C VAL A 21 23.56 7.74 11.59
N ASN A 22 23.15 8.25 12.75
CA ASN A 22 22.24 7.57 13.65
C ASN A 22 20.78 7.90 13.29
N SER A 23 20.38 7.52 12.08
CA SER A 23 19.00 7.66 11.61
C SER A 23 18.13 6.56 12.21
N THR A 24 17.72 6.74 13.46
CA THR A 24 16.77 5.84 14.11
C THR A 24 15.35 6.38 13.90
N PHE A 25 14.54 5.68 13.10
CA PHE A 25 13.12 6.00 12.93
C PHE A 25 12.28 5.20 13.94
N SER A 26 11.53 5.90 14.80
CA SER A 26 10.62 5.31 15.78
C SER A 26 9.30 6.07 15.75
N ALA A 27 8.25 5.39 15.31
CA ALA A 27 6.91 5.96 15.19
C ALA A 27 5.85 4.86 15.32
N ASP A 28 4.73 5.20 15.96
CA ASP A 28 3.59 4.31 16.20
C ASP A 28 2.31 4.92 15.63
N GLN A 29 1.53 4.12 14.91
CA GLN A 29 0.24 4.51 14.35
C GLN A 29 -0.72 3.32 14.29
N THR A 30 -2.01 3.62 14.21
CA THR A 30 -3.08 2.61 14.15
C THR A 30 -3.65 2.51 12.73
N ASN A 31 -3.64 1.30 12.19
CA ASN A 31 -4.30 0.97 10.93
C ASN A 31 -5.53 0.12 11.23
N TYR A 32 -6.65 0.40 10.57
CA TYR A 32 -7.86 -0.41 10.67
C TYR A 32 -8.50 -0.61 9.31
N ALA A 33 -9.19 -1.73 9.16
CA ALA A 33 -9.84 -2.07 7.91
C ALA A 33 -11.18 -2.76 8.15
N ALA A 34 -12.12 -2.50 7.26
CA ALA A 34 -13.41 -3.15 7.21
C ALA A 34 -13.63 -3.70 5.80
N TYR A 35 -14.20 -4.89 5.69
CA TYR A 35 -14.54 -5.48 4.40
C TYR A 35 -15.92 -6.12 4.45
N GLY A 36 -16.59 -6.06 3.31
CA GLY A 36 -17.87 -6.72 3.09
C GLY A 36 -17.88 -7.34 1.71
N GLU A 37 -18.42 -8.54 1.61
CA GLU A 37 -18.55 -9.25 0.35
C GLU A 37 -19.88 -10.00 0.30
N GLN A 38 -20.50 -9.97 -0.88
CA GLN A 38 -21.72 -10.67 -1.18
C GLN A 38 -21.54 -11.52 -2.43
N VAL A 39 -21.93 -12.78 -2.34
CA VAL A 39 -22.04 -13.69 -3.49
C VAL A 39 -23.50 -13.86 -3.84
N PHE A 40 -23.82 -13.70 -5.12
CA PHE A 40 -25.12 -13.92 -5.71
C PHE A 40 -25.03 -15.12 -6.64
N GLU A 41 -25.68 -16.22 -6.26
CA GLU A 41 -25.78 -17.41 -7.09
C GLU A 41 -27.13 -17.42 -7.78
N PHE A 42 -27.12 -17.46 -9.12
CA PHE A 42 -28.35 -17.63 -9.89
C PHE A 42 -28.10 -18.39 -11.18
N ALA A 43 -28.87 -19.45 -11.40
CA ALA A 43 -28.73 -20.33 -12.56
C ALA A 43 -27.27 -20.79 -12.80
N ARG A 44 -26.65 -20.34 -13.89
CA ARG A 44 -25.27 -20.67 -14.28
C ARG A 44 -24.24 -19.62 -13.82
N TRP A 45 -24.70 -18.57 -13.15
CA TRP A 45 -23.91 -17.45 -12.69
C TRP A 45 -23.57 -17.55 -11.20
N ASP A 46 -22.36 -17.12 -10.88
CA ASP A 46 -21.91 -16.75 -9.54
C ASP A 46 -21.27 -15.37 -9.70
N LEU A 47 -21.91 -14.36 -9.10
CA LEU A 47 -21.43 -12.99 -9.09
C LEU A 47 -21.00 -12.63 -7.68
N ARG A 48 -19.80 -12.06 -7.55
CA ARG A 48 -19.24 -11.61 -6.28
C ARG A 48 -19.01 -10.12 -6.34
N ALA A 49 -19.62 -9.40 -5.40
CA ALA A 49 -19.36 -7.99 -5.20
C ALA A 49 -18.77 -7.79 -3.81
N GLY A 50 -17.65 -7.11 -3.74
CA GLY A 50 -16.96 -6.84 -2.49
C GLY A 50 -16.46 -5.40 -2.43
N MET A 51 -16.31 -4.92 -1.21
CA MET A 51 -15.67 -3.65 -0.91
C MET A 51 -14.79 -3.82 0.31
N ARG A 52 -13.66 -3.12 0.31
CA ARG A 52 -12.78 -3.00 1.46
C ARG A 52 -12.43 -1.54 1.69
N PHE A 53 -12.55 -1.11 2.94
CA PHE A 53 -12.11 0.17 3.43
C PHE A 53 -10.87 -0.04 4.29
N ASP A 54 -9.80 0.73 4.04
CA ASP A 54 -8.56 0.72 4.81
C ASP A 54 -8.25 2.14 5.29
N ARG A 55 -7.92 2.30 6.57
CA ARG A 55 -7.32 3.51 7.14
C ARG A 55 -5.86 3.21 7.48
N ASP A 56 -4.93 3.98 6.92
CA ASP A 56 -3.52 3.97 7.29
C ASP A 56 -3.23 5.17 8.18
N GLY A 57 -2.90 4.93 9.45
CA GLY A 57 -2.65 5.98 10.43
C GLY A 57 -1.36 6.76 10.17
N PHE A 58 -0.40 6.19 9.44
CA PHE A 58 0.84 6.91 9.10
C PHE A 58 0.69 7.78 7.86
N ALA A 59 -0.07 7.33 6.85
CA ALA A 59 -0.32 8.14 5.65
C ALA A 59 -1.50 9.11 5.83
N GLU A 60 -2.19 9.02 6.96
CA GLU A 60 -3.48 9.67 7.24
C GLU A 60 -4.53 9.47 6.13
N GLU A 61 -4.39 8.41 5.34
CA GLU A 61 -5.18 8.15 4.15
C GLU A 61 -6.28 7.13 4.43
N SER A 62 -7.42 7.33 3.76
CA SER A 62 -8.54 6.41 3.77
C SER A 62 -8.78 5.91 2.34
N LEU A 63 -8.65 4.61 2.13
CA LEU A 63 -8.70 3.99 0.81
C LEU A 63 -9.91 3.06 0.69
N LEU A 64 -10.60 3.16 -0.45
CA LEU A 64 -11.73 2.29 -0.78
C LEU A 64 -11.40 1.40 -1.99
N SER A 65 -11.45 0.09 -1.78
CA SER A 65 -11.10 -0.95 -2.74
C SER A 65 -12.33 -1.75 -3.15
N PRO A 66 -13.09 -1.31 -4.19
CA PRO A 66 -14.18 -2.10 -4.75
C PRO A 66 -13.65 -3.29 -5.57
N ARG A 67 -14.39 -4.41 -5.54
CA ARG A 67 -14.06 -5.65 -6.24
C ARG A 67 -15.32 -6.29 -6.82
N LEU A 68 -15.21 -6.77 -8.05
CA LEU A 68 -16.27 -7.47 -8.76
C LEU A 68 -15.68 -8.72 -9.41
N ALA A 69 -16.35 -9.85 -9.27
CA ALA A 69 -16.02 -11.06 -10.01
C ALA A 69 -17.29 -11.73 -10.54
N ALA A 70 -17.17 -12.35 -11.70
CA ALA A 70 -18.25 -13.07 -12.37
C ALA A 70 -17.73 -14.41 -12.84
N ASN A 71 -18.51 -15.45 -12.56
CA ASN A 71 -18.27 -16.81 -12.99
C ASN A 71 -19.49 -17.29 -13.78
N TYR A 72 -19.26 -17.80 -15.00
CA TYR A 72 -20.28 -18.43 -15.82
C TYR A 72 -19.95 -19.90 -16.06
N ARG A 73 -20.86 -20.79 -15.71
CA ARG A 73 -20.75 -22.24 -15.95
C ARG A 73 -21.40 -22.61 -17.28
N PHE A 74 -20.61 -22.94 -18.29
CA PHE A 74 -21.11 -23.45 -19.56
C PHE A 74 -21.64 -24.89 -19.43
N SER A 75 -20.93 -25.71 -18.63
CA SER A 75 -21.28 -27.10 -18.31
C SER A 75 -20.73 -27.46 -16.92
N PRO A 76 -20.99 -28.67 -16.38
CA PRO A 76 -20.38 -29.12 -15.13
C PRO A 76 -18.85 -29.13 -15.13
N VAL A 77 -18.22 -29.15 -16.32
CA VAL A 77 -16.76 -29.25 -16.49
C VAL A 77 -16.11 -28.00 -17.09
N LEU A 78 -16.90 -27.02 -17.57
CA LEU A 78 -16.38 -25.80 -18.20
C LEU A 78 -16.96 -24.54 -17.54
N ARG A 79 -16.07 -23.69 -17.04
CA ARG A 79 -16.38 -22.39 -16.43
C ARG A 79 -15.48 -21.31 -16.99
N LEU A 80 -16.04 -20.13 -17.23
CA LEU A 80 -15.30 -18.90 -17.50
C LEU A 80 -15.43 -17.96 -16.31
N SER A 81 -14.33 -17.31 -15.98
CA SER A 81 -14.21 -16.39 -14.84
C SER A 81 -13.62 -15.06 -15.30
N ALA A 82 -14.18 -13.97 -14.81
CA ALA A 82 -13.65 -12.62 -14.99
C ALA A 82 -13.69 -11.88 -13.65
N ALA A 83 -12.67 -11.09 -13.36
CA ALA A 83 -12.60 -10.29 -12.15
C ALA A 83 -11.98 -8.92 -12.44
N ALA A 84 -12.43 -7.91 -11.70
CA ALA A 84 -11.92 -6.55 -11.74
C ALA A 84 -11.97 -5.95 -10.33
N GLY A 85 -11.02 -5.07 -10.03
CA GLY A 85 -11.00 -4.38 -8.74
C GLY A 85 -9.85 -3.41 -8.63
N ILE A 86 -9.92 -2.57 -7.61
CA ILE A 86 -8.84 -1.64 -7.23
C ILE A 86 -8.14 -2.21 -5.99
N PHE A 87 -6.80 -2.15 -5.99
CA PHE A 87 -5.97 -2.66 -4.91
C PHE A 87 -4.89 -1.64 -4.60
N TYR A 88 -4.78 -1.26 -3.32
CA TYR A 88 -3.76 -0.36 -2.82
C TYR A 88 -2.77 -1.10 -1.93
N GLN A 89 -1.56 -0.57 -1.85
CA GLN A 89 -0.50 -1.09 -0.99
C GLN A 89 0.03 0.04 -0.13
N SER A 90 0.00 -0.15 1.19
CA SER A 90 0.64 0.76 2.13
C SER A 90 2.15 0.86 1.87
N PRO A 91 2.76 2.06 1.97
CA PRO A 91 4.21 2.24 1.85
C PRO A 91 4.98 1.32 2.79
N ARG A 92 6.14 0.79 2.35
CA ARG A 92 6.94 -0.13 3.16
C ARG A 92 7.63 0.63 4.29
N TYR A 93 7.98 -0.07 5.37
CA TYR A 93 8.67 0.56 6.50
C TYR A 93 10.01 1.22 6.13
N LEU A 94 10.74 0.67 5.15
CA LEU A 94 11.98 1.28 4.66
C LEU A 94 11.72 2.60 3.92
N ASP A 95 10.64 2.67 3.14
CA ASP A 95 10.25 3.90 2.45
C ASP A 95 9.86 4.99 3.46
N ARG A 96 9.18 4.59 4.55
CA ARG A 96 8.82 5.47 5.67
C ARG A 96 10.03 5.92 6.51
N ALA A 97 10.98 5.03 6.74
CA ALA A 97 12.19 5.36 7.49
C ALA A 97 13.17 6.25 6.68
N ALA A 98 13.11 6.17 5.35
CA ALA A 98 13.93 6.98 4.46
C ALA A 98 13.34 8.38 4.19
N ASN A 99 12.04 8.57 4.41
CA ASN A 99 11.33 9.84 4.25
C ASN A 99 10.43 10.08 5.46
N ALA A 100 10.96 10.78 6.46
CA ALA A 100 10.31 11.01 7.76
C ALA A 100 9.35 12.22 7.79
N ASP A 101 8.99 12.75 6.61
CA ASP A 101 8.13 13.93 6.44
C ASP A 101 6.64 13.57 6.32
#